data_AF-A0A959V1I9-F1
#
_entry.id   AF-A0A959V1I9-F1
#
_cell.length_a   1.000
_cell.length_b   1.000
_cell.length_c   1.000
_cell.angle_alpha   90.00
_cell.angle_beta   90.00
_cell.angle_gamma   90.00
#
_symmetry.space_group_name_H-M   'P 1'
#
loop_
_entity.id
_entity.type
_entity.pdbx_description
1 polymer ?
#
loop_
_entity_poly.entity_id
_entity_poly.type
_entity_poly.pdbx_seq_one_letter_code
_entity_poly.pdbx_strand_id
1 'polypeptide(L)'
;MELTGWAELDYLSARQGLEAKGLLKRGRGRGGSIQLTDKGRKTYIALAKGLFGNGANEVNKANEANAAHGLPAAKPKGLSAGAASEPQANWPKATSRSAEKAQATQPPKTNGRPVTAKQKLEATLWDIANALRGKMSADDFRDYILGFIFYKYLSEKMELYADEILHPDGITYDEIKPGTPNREAYLNAVRDLSVDKLGYFLEPEELFKHMVPKEDDEDGEAPFILDKLTKVLNHISESTQGHESEDDFANLFEDLDLTSSKLGKSEADKNAVIVRVLRTLATVDFELNDPTHDVLGDAYEYLIAQFASGAGKKAGEFYTPQEVSTVLARIVTTGKKRLKNV
;
A
#
# COMPACT_ATOMS: atom_id res chain seq x y z
N MET A 1 17.83 -5.91 -22.74
CA MET A 1 17.28 -6.75 -21.66
C MET A 1 18.12 -6.49 -20.43
N GLU A 2 17.92 -5.36 -19.74
CA GLU A 2 18.51 -5.10 -18.41
C GLU A 2 17.54 -4.17 -17.68
N LEU A 3 16.69 -4.72 -16.81
CA LEU A 3 15.76 -3.94 -15.99
C LEU A 3 15.98 -4.17 -14.48
N THR A 4 17.04 -4.89 -14.09
CA THR A 4 17.30 -5.15 -12.67
C THR A 4 18.74 -4.90 -12.23
N GLY A 5 19.73 -4.79 -13.14
CA GLY A 5 21.14 -4.61 -12.74
C GLY A 5 21.76 -5.82 -12.02
N TRP A 6 21.09 -6.97 -12.02
CA TRP A 6 21.63 -8.22 -11.49
C TRP A 6 22.36 -8.97 -12.59
N ALA A 7 23.60 -9.39 -12.34
CA ALA A 7 24.28 -10.32 -13.22
C ALA A 7 23.58 -11.68 -13.14
N GLU A 8 23.54 -12.43 -14.25
CA GLU A 8 22.91 -13.75 -14.32
C GLU A 8 23.44 -14.72 -13.25
N LEU A 9 24.71 -14.54 -12.86
CA LEU A 9 25.37 -15.29 -11.79
C LEU A 9 24.78 -15.02 -10.40
N ASP A 10 24.35 -13.79 -10.10
CA ASP A 10 23.77 -13.43 -8.79
C ASP A 10 22.40 -14.06 -8.60
N TYR A 11 21.59 -14.08 -9.67
CA TYR A 11 20.30 -14.76 -9.69
C TYR A 11 20.45 -16.28 -9.49
N LEU A 12 21.41 -16.91 -10.17
CA LEU A 12 21.67 -18.34 -10.04
C LEU A 12 22.17 -18.71 -8.65
N SER A 13 23.03 -17.88 -8.04
CA SER A 13 23.54 -18.05 -6.68
C SER A 13 22.42 -17.94 -5.64
N ALA A 14 21.60 -16.90 -5.71
CA ALA A 14 20.47 -16.72 -4.80
C ALA A 14 19.46 -17.87 -4.88
N ARG A 15 19.16 -18.33 -6.10
CA ARG A 15 18.31 -19.50 -6.34
C ARG A 15 18.88 -20.76 -5.70
N GLN A 16 20.17 -21.04 -5.89
CA GLN A 16 20.83 -22.21 -5.29
C GLN A 16 20.80 -22.15 -3.75
N GLY A 17 21.01 -20.96 -3.17
CA GLY A 17 20.92 -20.75 -1.73
C GLY A 17 19.52 -21.04 -1.16
N LEU A 18 18.46 -20.68 -1.90
CA LEU A 18 17.08 -20.97 -1.50
C LEU A 18 16.68 -22.45 -1.71
N GLU A 19 17.21 -23.11 -2.74
CA GLU A 19 17.08 -24.57 -2.93
C GLU A 19 17.77 -25.35 -1.79
N ALA A 20 18.97 -24.94 -1.37
CA ALA A 20 19.71 -25.55 -0.26
C ALA A 20 19.01 -25.41 1.10
N LYS A 21 18.29 -24.31 1.33
CA LYS A 21 17.49 -24.09 2.54
C LYS A 21 16.13 -24.78 2.52
N GLY A 22 15.80 -25.52 1.45
CA GLY A 22 14.52 -26.21 1.29
C GLY A 22 13.32 -25.29 1.04
N LEU A 23 13.57 -24.00 0.80
CA LEU A 23 12.54 -22.98 0.58
C LEU A 23 12.02 -22.98 -0.87
N LEU A 24 12.80 -23.51 -1.81
CA LEU A 24 12.41 -23.75 -3.20
C LEU A 24 12.68 -25.22 -3.58
N LYS A 25 11.73 -25.86 -4.29
CA LYS A 25 11.96 -27.15 -4.97
C LYS A 25 11.73 -27.04 -6.48
N ARG A 26 12.58 -27.72 -7.26
CA ARG A 26 12.40 -27.91 -8.72
C ARG A 26 11.13 -28.72 -8.99
N GLY A 27 10.16 -28.14 -9.69
CA GLY A 27 8.98 -28.83 -10.21
C GLY A 27 9.32 -29.81 -11.35
N ARG A 28 8.49 -30.84 -11.54
CA ARG A 28 8.70 -31.93 -12.52
C ARG A 28 8.30 -31.59 -13.97
N GLY A 29 7.94 -30.35 -14.30
CA GLY A 29 7.45 -29.95 -15.63
C GLY A 29 8.51 -29.33 -16.55
N ARG A 30 8.42 -29.58 -17.87
CA ARG A 30 9.14 -28.82 -18.91
C ARG A 30 8.62 -27.37 -18.88
N GLY A 31 9.35 -26.48 -18.22
CA GLY A 31 8.92 -25.10 -17.94
C GLY A 31 9.43 -24.57 -16.60
N GLY A 32 9.85 -25.47 -15.70
CA GLY A 32 10.62 -25.10 -14.51
C GLY A 32 9.81 -24.52 -13.36
N SER A 33 8.54 -24.90 -13.19
CA SER A 33 7.71 -24.48 -12.04
C SER A 33 8.45 -24.65 -10.70
N ILE A 34 8.30 -23.67 -9.81
CA ILE A 34 8.95 -23.68 -8.49
C ILE A 34 7.89 -24.00 -7.43
N GLN A 35 8.20 -24.94 -6.55
CA GLN A 35 7.38 -25.25 -5.37
C GLN A 35 7.91 -24.47 -4.17
N LEU A 36 7.05 -23.64 -3.58
CA LEU A 36 7.25 -23.03 -2.27
C LEU A 36 6.76 -24.01 -1.21
N THR A 37 7.55 -24.22 -0.16
CA THR A 37 7.17 -25.05 0.97
C THR A 37 7.10 -24.17 2.22
N ASP A 38 5.89 -23.82 2.66
CA ASP A 38 5.66 -23.28 4.00
C ASP A 38 4.64 -24.16 4.74
N LYS A 39 4.98 -24.57 5.96
CA LYS A 39 4.13 -25.29 6.93
C LYS A 39 3.16 -26.34 6.35
N GLY A 40 3.64 -27.17 5.42
CA GLY A 40 2.87 -28.31 4.88
C GLY A 40 1.83 -28.00 3.80
N ARG A 41 1.66 -26.74 3.35
CA ARG A 41 0.82 -26.41 2.19
C ARG A 41 1.65 -26.35 0.91
N LYS A 42 1.15 -26.98 -0.15
CA LYS A 42 1.79 -26.99 -1.49
C LYS A 42 1.06 -26.00 -2.38
N THR A 43 1.75 -24.95 -2.82
CA THR A 43 1.23 -23.99 -3.81
C THR A 43 2.08 -24.08 -5.08
N TYR A 44 1.43 -24.16 -6.23
CA TYR A 44 2.09 -24.24 -7.54
C TYR A 44 2.05 -22.87 -8.22
N ILE A 45 3.20 -22.32 -8.57
CA ILE A 45 3.30 -21.12 -9.39
C ILE A 45 3.74 -21.54 -10.80
N ALA A 46 2.92 -21.22 -11.80
CA ALA A 46 3.28 -21.40 -13.21
C ALA A 46 4.34 -20.35 -13.59
N LEU A 47 5.53 -20.82 -13.97
CA LEU A 47 6.52 -19.95 -14.60
C LEU A 47 6.08 -19.69 -16.04
N ALA A 48 5.84 -18.43 -16.39
CA ALA A 48 5.62 -17.98 -17.76
C ALA A 48 6.93 -18.07 -18.57
N LYS A 49 7.45 -19.28 -18.75
CA LYS A 49 8.55 -19.57 -19.67
C LYS A 49 7.96 -19.86 -21.05
N GLY A 50 7.40 -18.82 -21.66
CA GLY A 50 6.80 -18.85 -23.00
C GLY A 50 6.98 -17.59 -23.83
N LEU A 51 7.59 -16.53 -23.29
CA LEU A 51 7.75 -15.25 -24.00
C LEU A 51 9.16 -15.00 -24.57
N PHE A 52 10.11 -15.90 -24.33
CA PHE A 52 11.43 -15.87 -24.96
C PHE A 52 11.73 -17.26 -25.54
N GLY A 53 11.01 -17.61 -26.60
CA GLY A 53 11.32 -18.76 -27.45
C GLY A 53 12.23 -18.34 -28.60
N ASN A 54 13.39 -18.98 -28.69
CA ASN A 54 14.29 -19.15 -29.83
C ASN A 54 13.86 -18.49 -31.16
N GLY A 55 14.47 -17.34 -31.46
CA GLY A 55 14.43 -16.69 -32.78
C GLY A 55 15.78 -16.16 -33.24
N ALA A 56 16.88 -16.69 -32.70
CA ALA A 56 18.24 -16.22 -33.01
C ALA A 56 19.13 -17.41 -33.39
N ASN A 57 18.79 -18.12 -34.46
CA ASN A 57 19.79 -18.88 -35.23
C ASN A 57 19.30 -19.37 -36.61
N GLU A 58 18.68 -18.53 -37.44
CA GLU A 58 18.42 -18.87 -38.86
C GLU A 58 18.50 -17.64 -39.79
N VAL A 59 19.53 -16.80 -39.65
CA VAL A 59 19.82 -15.73 -40.64
C VAL A 59 21.31 -15.69 -41.02
N ASN A 60 21.99 -16.84 -41.00
CA ASN A 60 23.38 -16.94 -41.45
C ASN A 60 23.61 -18.13 -42.39
N LYS A 61 22.68 -18.38 -43.31
CA LYS A 61 22.86 -19.22 -44.50
C LYS A 61 21.90 -18.80 -45.62
N ALA A 62 22.07 -17.60 -46.17
CA ALA A 62 21.50 -17.22 -47.47
C ALA A 62 22.10 -15.90 -47.99
N ASN A 63 23.43 -15.75 -47.95
CA ASN A 63 24.07 -14.61 -48.60
C ASN A 63 25.38 -15.01 -49.30
N GLU A 64 25.32 -16.08 -50.06
CA GLU A 64 26.21 -16.35 -51.19
C GLU A 64 25.35 -16.90 -52.33
N ALA A 65 25.60 -16.41 -53.55
CA ALA A 65 24.92 -16.69 -54.82
C ALA A 65 23.65 -15.86 -55.12
N ASN A 66 23.80 -14.64 -55.65
CA ASN A 66 23.79 -14.43 -57.10
C ASN A 66 23.79 -12.96 -57.52
N ALA A 67 24.55 -12.73 -58.60
CA ALA A 67 24.39 -11.71 -59.64
C ALA A 67 24.88 -10.28 -59.36
N ALA A 68 26.16 -10.10 -59.67
CA ALA A 68 26.66 -8.92 -60.35
C ALA A 68 25.93 -8.67 -61.67
N HIS A 69 25.50 -7.43 -61.93
CA HIS A 69 25.60 -6.69 -63.21
C HIS A 69 24.85 -5.35 -63.13
N GLY A 70 25.53 -4.24 -63.46
CA GLY A 70 24.91 -3.06 -64.11
C GLY A 70 24.56 -1.84 -63.26
N LEU A 71 25.39 -0.79 -63.36
CA LEU A 71 25.19 0.64 -63.02
C LEU A 71 23.93 1.30 -63.67
N PRO A 72 23.56 2.59 -63.44
CA PRO A 72 23.86 3.55 -62.35
C PRO A 72 22.65 4.42 -61.82
N ALA A 73 22.92 5.15 -60.72
CA ALA A 73 22.49 6.52 -60.33
C ALA A 73 21.02 6.95 -60.19
N ALA A 74 20.66 7.44 -58.99
CA ALA A 74 19.98 8.74 -58.80
C ALA A 74 20.14 9.27 -57.35
N LYS A 75 20.50 10.55 -57.21
CA LYS A 75 20.55 11.34 -55.96
C LYS A 75 19.16 11.96 -55.65
N PRO A 76 18.94 12.52 -54.45
CA PRO A 76 17.71 12.36 -53.68
C PRO A 76 16.62 13.38 -54.03
N LYS A 77 15.35 13.00 -53.82
CA LYS A 77 14.23 13.94 -53.66
C LYS A 77 13.50 13.61 -52.38
N GLY A 78 13.40 14.62 -51.51
CA GLY A 78 12.75 14.54 -50.22
C GLY A 78 11.28 14.17 -50.34
N LEU A 79 10.80 13.43 -49.34
CA LEU A 79 9.38 13.25 -49.10
C LEU A 79 9.09 13.51 -47.62
N SER A 80 8.12 14.40 -47.45
CA SER A 80 7.36 14.69 -46.25
C SER A 80 6.62 13.47 -45.70
N ALA A 81 6.27 13.59 -44.42
CA ALA A 81 5.44 12.69 -43.64
C ALA A 81 4.23 12.11 -44.40
N GLY A 82 4.14 10.77 -44.39
CA GLY A 82 3.02 10.00 -44.90
C GLY A 82 3.00 8.64 -44.21
N ALA A 83 1.85 8.30 -43.63
CA ALA A 83 1.60 7.16 -42.75
C ALA A 83 2.10 5.81 -43.30
N ALA A 84 2.79 5.04 -42.44
CA ALA A 84 2.95 3.60 -42.59
C ALA A 84 2.27 2.92 -41.39
N SER A 85 1.23 2.16 -41.70
CA SER A 85 0.41 1.35 -40.82
C SER A 85 1.21 0.28 -40.08
N GLU A 86 1.07 0.22 -38.76
CA GLU A 86 1.56 -0.89 -37.93
C GLU A 86 0.78 -2.19 -38.21
N PRO A 87 1.44 -3.36 -38.19
CA PRO A 87 0.78 -4.65 -38.39
C PRO A 87 -0.09 -5.01 -37.18
N GLN A 88 -1.40 -5.20 -37.42
CA GLN A 88 -2.35 -5.69 -36.42
C GLN A 88 -1.98 -7.11 -35.95
N ALA A 89 -1.46 -7.21 -34.73
CA ALA A 89 -1.45 -8.45 -33.98
C ALA A 89 -2.90 -8.81 -33.60
N ASN A 90 -3.43 -9.88 -34.18
CA ASN A 90 -4.77 -10.37 -33.90
C ASN A 90 -4.77 -11.16 -32.57
N TRP A 91 -4.99 -10.46 -31.45
CA TRP A 91 -5.23 -11.08 -30.16
C TRP A 91 -6.61 -11.75 -30.16
N PRO A 92 -6.79 -12.95 -29.56
CA PRO A 92 -8.11 -13.53 -29.40
C PRO A 92 -9.00 -12.52 -28.69
N LYS A 93 -10.12 -12.14 -29.33
CA LYS A 93 -11.10 -11.22 -28.77
C LYS A 93 -11.55 -11.81 -27.43
N ALA A 94 -11.17 -11.15 -26.33
CA ALA A 94 -11.77 -11.40 -25.03
C ALA A 94 -13.28 -11.26 -25.23
N THR A 95 -14.00 -12.38 -25.18
CA THR A 95 -15.44 -12.40 -25.18
C THR A 95 -15.89 -11.45 -24.09
N SER A 96 -16.66 -10.44 -24.46
CA SER A 96 -17.29 -9.50 -23.54
C SER A 96 -18.20 -10.29 -22.59
N ARG A 97 -17.64 -10.83 -21.52
CA ARG A 97 -18.37 -10.85 -20.26
C ARG A 97 -18.49 -9.39 -19.90
N SER A 98 -19.73 -8.92 -19.96
CA SER A 98 -20.19 -7.63 -19.48
C SER A 98 -19.33 -7.17 -18.31
N ALA A 99 -18.92 -5.91 -18.31
CA ALA A 99 -18.34 -5.26 -17.15
C ALA A 99 -19.31 -5.42 -15.98
N GLU A 100 -19.16 -6.51 -15.24
CA GLU A 100 -19.86 -6.77 -14.00
C GLU A 100 -19.30 -5.73 -13.05
N LYS A 101 -20.14 -4.74 -12.70
CA LYS A 101 -19.79 -3.67 -11.75
C LYS A 101 -19.01 -4.30 -10.61
N ALA A 102 -17.74 -3.94 -10.47
CA ALA A 102 -16.92 -4.42 -9.37
C ALA A 102 -17.58 -3.99 -8.07
N GLN A 103 -18.24 -4.94 -7.46
CA GLN A 103 -18.69 -4.84 -6.10
C GLN A 103 -17.54 -5.37 -5.27
N ALA A 104 -17.20 -4.60 -4.24
CA ALA A 104 -16.42 -5.13 -3.15
C ALA A 104 -17.04 -6.49 -2.75
N THR A 105 -16.23 -7.46 -2.33
CA THR A 105 -16.67 -8.78 -1.83
C THR A 105 -16.42 -8.91 -0.33
N GLN A 106 -17.44 -9.39 0.41
CA GLN A 106 -17.38 -9.54 1.86
C GLN A 106 -16.21 -10.45 2.28
N PRO A 107 -15.47 -10.12 3.36
CA PRO A 107 -14.42 -11.00 3.85
C PRO A 107 -14.96 -12.39 4.19
N PRO A 108 -14.14 -13.45 4.04
CA PRO A 108 -14.58 -14.83 4.20
C PRO A 108 -15.09 -15.10 5.62
N LYS A 109 -16.27 -15.73 5.72
CA LYS A 109 -16.89 -16.08 7.01
C LYS A 109 -16.00 -17.02 7.83
N THR A 110 -15.82 -16.71 9.11
CA THR A 110 -15.02 -17.52 10.04
C THR A 110 -15.81 -18.76 10.45
N ASN A 111 -15.43 -19.93 9.93
CA ASN A 111 -16.03 -21.23 10.29
C ASN A 111 -15.62 -21.67 11.70
N GLY A 112 -16.03 -20.93 12.74
CA GLY A 112 -15.80 -21.28 14.16
C GLY A 112 -14.36 -21.12 14.67
N ARG A 113 -13.45 -20.53 13.88
CA ARG A 113 -12.08 -20.18 14.32
C ARG A 113 -12.06 -18.77 14.94
N PRO A 114 -11.17 -18.50 15.91
CA PRO A 114 -10.99 -17.15 16.44
C PRO A 114 -10.64 -16.18 15.31
N VAL A 115 -11.31 -15.03 15.30
CA VAL A 115 -11.11 -13.97 14.30
C VAL A 115 -9.78 -13.29 14.57
N THR A 116 -8.88 -13.33 13.59
CA THR A 116 -7.57 -12.65 13.66
C THR A 116 -7.73 -11.13 13.58
N ALA A 117 -6.73 -10.37 14.05
CA ALA A 117 -6.69 -8.90 13.94
C ALA A 117 -6.89 -8.45 12.49
N LYS A 118 -6.15 -9.07 11.55
CA LYS A 118 -6.32 -8.89 10.10
C LYS A 118 -7.77 -9.07 9.65
N GLN A 119 -8.43 -10.17 10.03
CA GLN A 119 -9.82 -10.41 9.63
C GLN A 119 -10.80 -9.39 10.24
N LYS A 120 -10.54 -8.91 11.47
CA LYS A 120 -11.34 -7.84 12.07
C LYS A 120 -11.16 -6.54 11.30
N LEU A 121 -9.92 -6.19 10.96
CA LEU A 121 -9.60 -5.03 10.14
C LEU A 121 -10.30 -5.11 8.77
N GLU A 122 -10.18 -6.23 8.05
CA GLU A 122 -10.86 -6.45 6.77
C GLU A 122 -12.39 -6.31 6.89
N ALA A 123 -12.99 -6.84 7.96
CA ALA A 123 -14.43 -6.69 8.23
C ALA A 123 -14.83 -5.24 8.53
N THR A 124 -14.03 -4.51 9.30
CA THR A 124 -14.25 -3.09 9.57
C THR A 124 -14.14 -2.26 8.30
N LEU A 125 -13.10 -2.47 7.48
CA LEU A 125 -12.93 -1.79 6.20
C LEU A 125 -14.09 -2.08 5.25
N TRP A 126 -14.57 -3.32 5.25
CA TRP A 126 -15.77 -3.71 4.53
C TRP A 126 -17.02 -2.95 4.98
N ASP A 127 -17.24 -2.85 6.29
CA ASP A 127 -18.41 -2.17 6.85
C ASP A 127 -18.40 -0.66 6.56
N ILE A 128 -17.21 -0.04 6.63
CA ILE A 128 -17.00 1.35 6.22
C ILE A 128 -17.27 1.51 4.72
N ALA A 129 -16.75 0.62 3.88
CA ALA A 129 -16.99 0.65 2.43
C ALA A 129 -18.48 0.51 2.09
N ASN A 130 -19.23 -0.34 2.81
CA ASN A 130 -20.67 -0.45 2.63
C ASN A 130 -21.42 0.81 3.05
N ALA A 131 -20.99 1.46 4.14
CA ALA A 131 -21.59 2.70 4.62
C ALA A 131 -21.45 3.85 3.61
N LEU A 132 -20.34 3.88 2.87
CA LEU A 132 -20.01 4.93 1.91
C LEU A 132 -20.38 4.57 0.46
N ARG A 133 -20.85 3.34 0.23
CA ARG A 133 -21.24 2.84 -1.09
C ARG A 133 -22.33 3.71 -1.70
N GLY A 134 -22.07 4.23 -2.90
CA GLY A 134 -23.01 5.05 -3.65
C GLY A 134 -22.90 6.56 -3.41
N LYS A 135 -22.08 7.00 -2.45
CA LYS A 135 -21.72 8.42 -2.27
C LYS A 135 -20.42 8.79 -2.99
N MET A 136 -19.47 7.85 -3.05
CA MET A 136 -18.14 8.06 -3.63
C MET A 136 -17.68 6.85 -4.47
N SER A 137 -16.66 7.05 -5.31
CA SER A 137 -16.03 5.96 -6.07
C SER A 137 -15.10 5.12 -5.19
N ALA A 138 -14.69 3.96 -5.73
CA ALA A 138 -13.74 3.05 -5.10
C ALA A 138 -12.37 3.69 -4.83
N ASP A 139 -11.85 4.44 -5.80
CA ASP A 139 -10.58 5.14 -5.68
C ASP A 139 -10.67 6.24 -4.62
N ASP A 140 -11.74 7.04 -4.64
CA ASP A 140 -11.96 8.07 -3.62
C ASP A 140 -11.98 7.46 -2.22
N PHE A 141 -12.77 6.39 -2.02
CA PHE A 141 -12.88 5.72 -0.74
C PHE A 141 -11.51 5.24 -0.23
N ARG A 142 -10.68 4.66 -1.12
CA ARG A 142 -9.33 4.19 -0.78
C ARG A 142 -8.50 5.34 -0.21
N ASP A 143 -8.52 6.50 -0.85
CA ASP A 143 -7.68 7.63 -0.44
C ASP A 143 -8.12 8.17 0.93
N TYR A 144 -9.44 8.30 1.17
CA TYR A 144 -9.98 8.68 2.50
C TYR A 144 -9.63 7.67 3.59
N ILE A 145 -9.89 6.37 3.34
CA ILE A 145 -9.75 5.36 4.39
C ILE A 145 -8.28 5.13 4.74
N LEU A 146 -7.37 5.20 3.77
CA LEU A 146 -5.93 5.11 4.04
C LEU A 146 -5.46 6.28 4.90
N GLY A 147 -5.90 7.51 4.61
CA GLY A 147 -5.59 8.68 5.43
C GLY A 147 -6.03 8.50 6.90
N PHE A 148 -7.25 8.02 7.13
CA PHE A 148 -7.74 7.79 8.49
C PHE A 148 -7.07 6.62 9.22
N ILE A 149 -6.75 5.54 8.52
CA ILE A 149 -5.96 4.43 9.08
C ILE A 149 -4.57 4.93 9.46
N PHE A 150 -3.94 5.72 8.59
CA PHE A 150 -2.61 6.26 8.85
C PHE A 150 -2.63 7.22 10.04
N TYR A 151 -3.61 8.11 10.12
CA TYR A 151 -3.80 8.97 11.29
C TYR A 151 -3.98 8.17 12.59
N LYS A 152 -4.81 7.11 12.60
CA LYS A 152 -4.95 6.20 13.75
C LYS A 152 -3.62 5.55 14.12
N TYR A 153 -2.88 5.05 13.13
CA TYR A 153 -1.57 4.44 13.32
C TYR A 153 -0.57 5.42 13.96
N LEU A 154 -0.47 6.65 13.42
CA LEU A 154 0.42 7.67 13.95
C LEU A 154 0.04 8.04 15.39
N SER A 155 -1.25 8.17 15.66
CA SER A 155 -1.74 8.48 17.01
C SER A 155 -1.41 7.37 18.01
N GLU A 156 -1.69 6.11 17.71
CA GLU A 156 -1.44 5.00 18.66
C GLU A 156 0.06 4.80 18.88
N LYS A 157 0.87 4.97 17.83
CA LYS A 157 2.33 4.91 17.94
C LYS A 157 2.90 6.06 18.78
N MET A 158 2.35 7.25 18.63
CA MET A 158 2.72 8.41 19.46
C MET A 158 2.39 8.16 20.93
N GLU A 159 1.18 7.66 21.22
CA GLU A 159 0.75 7.36 22.59
C GLU A 159 1.66 6.31 23.24
N LEU A 160 1.92 5.20 22.55
CA LEU A 160 2.80 4.13 23.05
C LEU A 160 4.21 4.65 23.35
N TYR A 161 4.75 5.48 22.47
CA TYR A 161 6.09 6.04 22.65
C TYR A 161 6.15 7.08 23.77
N ALA A 162 5.13 7.95 23.88
CA ALA A 162 5.05 8.92 24.96
C ALA A 162 4.88 8.23 26.32
N ASP A 163 4.06 7.17 26.41
CA ASP A 163 3.91 6.36 27.62
C ASP A 163 5.23 5.68 28.01
N GLU A 164 6.04 5.23 27.05
CA GLU A 164 7.37 4.69 27.31
C GLU A 164 8.30 5.74 27.93
N ILE A 165 8.29 6.97 27.41
CA ILE A 165 9.08 8.10 27.92
C ILE A 165 8.65 8.48 29.33
N LEU A 166 7.34 8.54 29.58
CA LEU A 166 6.75 9.02 30.83
C LEU A 166 6.63 7.94 31.91
N HIS A 167 6.89 6.67 31.55
CA HIS A 167 6.87 5.54 32.49
C HIS A 167 7.65 5.79 33.79
N PRO A 168 8.86 6.39 33.80
CA PRO A 168 9.62 6.68 35.03
C PRO A 168 8.92 7.67 35.96
N ASP A 169 8.11 8.57 35.41
CA ASP A 169 7.36 9.57 36.17
C ASP A 169 6.01 9.02 36.67
N GLY A 170 5.62 7.82 36.22
CA GLY A 170 4.39 7.14 36.65
C GLY A 170 3.12 7.80 36.13
N ILE A 171 3.22 8.56 35.04
CA ILE A 171 2.12 9.27 34.38
C ILE A 171 1.98 8.72 32.96
N THR A 172 0.76 8.61 32.47
CA THR A 172 0.46 8.28 31.07
C THR A 172 0.26 9.54 30.25
N TYR A 173 0.49 9.45 28.95
CA TYR A 173 0.36 10.58 28.04
C TYR A 173 -1.06 11.16 28.05
N ASP A 174 -2.07 10.29 28.22
CA ASP A 174 -3.48 10.69 28.33
C ASP A 174 -3.79 11.57 29.55
N GLU A 175 -3.00 11.47 30.62
CA GLU A 175 -3.19 12.20 31.87
C GLU A 175 -2.66 13.64 31.81
N ILE A 176 -1.90 13.97 30.75
CA ILE A 176 -1.40 15.33 30.50
C ILE A 176 -2.51 16.16 29.86
N LYS A 177 -3.32 16.80 30.72
CA LYS A 177 -4.47 17.63 30.33
C LYS A 177 -4.23 19.10 30.70
N PRO A 178 -5.05 20.05 30.20
CA PRO A 178 -4.97 21.43 30.63
C PRO A 178 -5.15 21.52 32.15
N GLY A 179 -4.16 22.11 32.83
CA GLY A 179 -4.14 22.21 34.30
C GLY A 179 -3.27 21.16 35.01
N THR A 180 -2.71 20.17 34.30
CA THR A 180 -1.72 19.26 34.89
C THR A 180 -0.46 20.03 35.30
N PRO A 181 0.08 19.84 36.52
CA PRO A 181 1.33 20.47 36.94
C PRO A 181 2.48 20.12 35.97
N ASN A 182 3.31 21.11 35.63
CA ASN A 182 4.44 20.95 34.71
C ASN A 182 4.05 20.47 33.30
N ARG A 183 2.79 20.62 32.85
CA ARG A 183 2.32 20.22 31.50
C ARG A 183 3.30 20.62 30.40
N GLU A 184 3.70 21.90 30.37
CA GLU A 184 4.60 22.41 29.32
C GLU A 184 5.95 21.71 29.31
N ALA A 185 6.51 21.40 30.48
CA ALA A 185 7.79 20.70 30.57
C ALA A 185 7.68 19.26 30.04
N TYR A 186 6.60 18.54 30.40
CA TYR A 186 6.36 17.20 29.87
C TYR A 186 6.14 17.23 28.35
N LEU A 187 5.32 18.14 27.85
CA LEU A 187 5.03 18.21 26.41
C LEU A 187 6.26 18.59 25.58
N ASN A 188 7.08 19.51 26.05
CA ASN A 188 8.33 19.86 25.35
C ASN A 188 9.29 18.66 25.32
N ALA A 189 9.46 17.96 26.45
CA ALA A 189 10.32 16.78 26.51
C ALA A 189 9.81 15.64 25.59
N VAL A 190 8.50 15.37 25.62
CA VAL A 190 7.89 14.36 24.75
C VAL A 190 8.01 14.78 23.28
N ARG A 191 7.78 16.05 22.95
CA ARG A 191 7.91 16.58 21.60
C ARG A 191 9.32 16.37 21.05
N ASP A 192 10.34 16.83 21.75
CA ASP A 192 11.73 16.74 21.29
C ASP A 192 12.13 15.29 21.02
N LEU A 193 11.79 14.38 21.93
CA LEU A 193 12.10 12.95 21.80
C LEU A 193 11.28 12.29 20.68
N SER A 194 10.01 12.68 20.50
CA SER A 194 9.13 12.08 19.49
C SER A 194 9.47 12.54 18.09
N VAL A 195 9.85 13.79 17.90
CA VAL A 195 10.31 14.25 16.59
C VAL A 195 11.63 13.57 16.23
N ASP A 196 12.56 13.41 17.16
CA ASP A 196 13.82 12.67 16.92
C ASP A 196 13.58 11.18 16.59
N LYS A 197 12.66 10.52 17.33
CA LYS A 197 12.46 9.08 17.21
C LYS A 197 11.44 8.65 16.17
N LEU A 198 10.32 9.36 16.09
CA LEU A 198 9.16 9.05 15.25
C LEU A 198 9.07 9.95 14.02
N GLY A 199 9.70 11.12 14.06
CA GLY A 199 9.66 12.11 12.97
C GLY A 199 8.48 13.09 13.04
N TYR A 200 7.59 12.98 14.04
CA TYR A 200 6.41 13.83 14.18
C TYR A 200 5.98 13.92 15.64
N PHE A 201 5.06 14.83 15.93
CA PHE A 201 4.47 15.01 17.26
C PHE A 201 2.95 15.26 17.16
N LEU A 202 2.22 14.72 18.13
CA LEU A 202 0.78 14.95 18.35
C LEU A 202 0.57 15.24 19.83
N GLU A 203 -0.23 16.26 20.15
CA GLU A 203 -0.63 16.54 21.53
C GLU A 203 -1.58 15.46 22.09
N PRO A 204 -1.67 15.30 23.42
CA PRO A 204 -2.58 14.33 24.03
C PRO A 204 -4.03 14.49 23.56
N GLU A 205 -4.52 15.71 23.40
CA GLU A 205 -5.90 16.02 23.00
C GLU A 205 -6.19 15.78 21.50
N GLU A 206 -5.13 15.53 20.73
CA GLU A 206 -5.13 15.24 19.30
C GLU A 206 -5.00 13.75 18.99
N LEU A 207 -4.87 12.89 20.01
CA LEU A 207 -4.89 11.45 19.79
C LEU A 207 -6.23 11.00 19.19
N PHE A 208 -6.19 10.00 18.33
CA PHE A 208 -7.32 9.41 17.62
C PHE A 208 -8.50 9.13 18.56
N LYS A 209 -8.24 8.53 19.73
CA LYS A 209 -9.27 8.21 20.73
C LYS A 209 -10.02 9.42 21.29
N HIS A 210 -9.43 10.63 21.25
CA HIS A 210 -10.08 11.88 21.65
C HIS A 210 -10.72 12.63 20.49
N MET A 211 -10.39 12.22 19.26
CA MET A 211 -11.03 12.73 18.04
C MET A 211 -12.27 11.95 17.64
N VAL A 212 -12.51 10.78 18.24
CA VAL A 212 -13.71 9.96 17.99
C VAL A 212 -14.82 10.34 18.97
N PRO A 213 -15.94 10.96 18.51
CA PRO A 213 -17.08 11.22 19.37
C PRO A 213 -17.70 9.90 19.84
N LYS A 214 -17.87 9.74 21.16
CA LYS A 214 -18.42 8.52 21.76
C LYS A 214 -19.94 8.43 21.65
N GLU A 215 -20.59 9.59 21.73
CA GLU A 215 -22.04 9.73 21.72
C GLU A 215 -22.45 10.81 20.72
N ASP A 216 -23.71 10.78 20.33
CA ASP A 216 -24.35 11.87 19.59
C ASP A 216 -24.71 13.00 20.58
N ASP A 217 -24.97 14.20 20.07
CA ASP A 217 -25.37 15.34 20.90
C ASP A 217 -26.83 15.20 21.42
N GLU A 218 -27.29 16.22 22.15
CA GLU A 218 -28.64 16.23 22.75
C GLU A 218 -29.77 16.09 21.71
N ASP A 219 -29.52 16.48 20.47
CA ASP A 219 -30.47 16.40 19.35
C ASP A 219 -30.37 15.07 18.58
N GLY A 220 -29.44 14.19 18.97
CA GLY A 220 -29.19 12.92 18.30
C GLY A 220 -28.34 13.05 17.03
N GLU A 221 -27.61 14.16 16.88
CA GLU A 221 -26.73 14.44 15.75
C GLU A 221 -25.26 14.22 16.12
N ALA A 222 -24.42 13.92 15.12
CA ALA A 222 -23.00 13.69 15.36
C ALA A 222 -22.30 15.03 15.69
N PRO A 223 -21.52 15.12 16.79
CA PRO A 223 -20.77 16.32 17.14
C PRO A 223 -19.86 16.79 16.01
N PHE A 224 -19.78 18.10 15.77
CA PHE A 224 -19.01 18.65 14.66
C PHE A 224 -17.51 18.61 14.95
N ILE A 225 -16.75 17.86 14.13
CA ILE A 225 -15.31 17.62 14.34
C ILE A 225 -14.42 18.03 13.15
N LEU A 226 -14.99 18.43 12.02
CA LEU A 226 -14.23 18.64 10.77
C LEU A 226 -13.09 19.65 10.92
N ASP A 227 -13.35 20.79 11.55
CA ASP A 227 -12.33 21.83 11.76
C ASP A 227 -11.22 21.35 12.70
N LYS A 228 -11.59 20.66 13.78
CA LYS A 228 -10.62 20.11 14.75
C LYS A 228 -9.76 19.04 14.07
N LEU A 229 -10.37 18.14 13.30
CA LEU A 229 -9.68 17.09 12.58
C LEU A 229 -8.72 17.66 11.52
N THR A 230 -9.16 18.67 10.76
CA THR A 230 -8.30 19.35 9.77
C THR A 230 -7.06 19.95 10.45
N LYS A 231 -7.24 20.60 11.60
CA LYS A 231 -6.13 21.15 12.38
C LYS A 231 -5.16 20.07 12.84
N VAL A 232 -5.66 18.94 13.34
CA VAL A 232 -4.82 17.82 13.78
C VAL A 232 -3.99 17.26 12.61
N LEU A 233 -4.62 17.04 11.45
CA LEU A 233 -3.92 16.51 10.26
C LEU A 233 -2.82 17.47 9.78
N ASN A 234 -3.08 18.77 9.80
CA ASN A 234 -2.08 19.79 9.47
C ASN A 234 -0.97 19.84 10.53
N HIS A 235 -1.32 19.77 11.82
CA HIS A 235 -0.37 19.83 12.92
C HIS A 235 0.66 18.68 12.85
N ILE A 236 0.26 17.47 12.43
CA ILE A 236 1.21 16.38 12.19
C ILE A 236 2.31 16.83 11.22
N SER A 237 1.93 17.44 10.09
CA SER A 237 2.89 17.91 9.09
C SER A 237 3.73 19.08 9.61
N GLU A 238 3.09 20.04 10.27
CA GLU A 238 3.75 21.21 10.87
C GLU A 238 4.77 20.81 11.95
N SER A 239 4.49 19.75 12.72
CA SER A 239 5.38 19.25 13.78
C SER A 239 6.74 18.76 13.26
N THR A 240 6.84 18.49 11.96
CA THR A 240 8.05 17.98 11.29
C THR A 240 8.92 19.09 10.70
N GLN A 241 8.43 20.33 10.66
CA GLN A 241 9.12 21.46 10.01
C GLN A 241 10.48 21.73 10.64
N GLY A 242 11.51 21.78 9.82
CA GLY A 242 12.90 22.00 10.24
C GLY A 242 13.61 20.73 10.73
N HIS A 243 12.98 19.54 10.62
CA HIS A 243 13.57 18.25 10.98
C HIS A 243 13.82 17.37 9.75
N GLU A 244 14.60 16.30 9.92
CA GLU A 244 14.95 15.38 8.82
C GLU A 244 13.72 14.66 8.22
N SER A 245 12.63 14.56 8.99
CA SER A 245 11.37 13.95 8.59
C SER A 245 10.43 14.88 7.81
N GLU A 246 10.77 16.17 7.62
CA GLU A 246 9.88 17.14 6.96
C GLU A 246 9.38 16.64 5.59
N ASP A 247 10.30 16.15 4.76
CA ASP A 247 9.97 15.67 3.41
C ASP A 247 9.08 14.42 3.42
N ASP A 248 9.19 13.56 4.44
CA ASP A 248 8.42 12.32 4.56
C ASP A 248 6.95 12.59 4.96
N PHE A 249 6.70 13.68 5.69
CA PHE A 249 5.38 14.09 6.17
C PHE A 249 4.76 15.22 5.34
N ALA A 250 5.56 15.88 4.48
CA ALA A 250 5.07 16.89 3.55
C ALA A 250 3.97 16.29 2.66
N ASN A 251 2.81 16.95 2.63
CA ASN A 251 1.64 16.56 1.84
C ASN A 251 1.05 15.17 2.16
N LEU A 252 1.41 14.58 3.31
CA LEU A 252 0.96 13.24 3.70
C LEU A 252 -0.57 13.06 3.67
N PHE A 253 -1.31 14.11 3.99
CA PHE A 253 -2.78 14.12 4.02
C PHE A 253 -3.42 15.00 2.92
N GLU A 254 -2.68 15.37 1.88
CA GLU A 254 -3.17 16.28 0.83
C GLU A 254 -4.41 15.72 0.10
N ASP A 255 -4.45 14.41 -0.12
CA ASP A 255 -5.58 13.75 -0.79
C ASP A 255 -6.83 13.59 0.13
N LEU A 256 -6.70 13.90 1.43
CA LEU A 256 -7.77 13.76 2.42
C LEU A 256 -8.63 15.06 2.52
N ASP A 257 -9.42 15.32 1.48
CA ASP A 257 -10.29 16.51 1.43
C ASP A 257 -11.59 16.33 2.25
N LEU A 258 -11.58 16.78 3.51
CA LEU A 258 -12.75 16.73 4.40
C LEU A 258 -13.91 17.66 3.95
N THR A 259 -13.66 18.56 3.00
CA THR A 259 -14.67 19.49 2.47
C THR A 259 -15.35 18.96 1.21
N SER A 260 -14.93 17.81 0.68
CA SER A 260 -15.39 17.28 -0.59
C SER A 260 -16.91 17.05 -0.64
N SER A 261 -17.52 17.38 -1.78
CA SER A 261 -18.93 17.03 -2.05
C SER A 261 -19.17 15.52 -2.15
N LYS A 262 -18.10 14.72 -2.24
CA LYS A 262 -18.15 13.24 -2.25
C LYS A 262 -18.53 12.66 -0.89
N LEU A 263 -18.27 13.40 0.19
CA LEU A 263 -18.60 13.00 1.56
C LEU A 263 -20.08 13.30 1.92
N GLY A 264 -20.68 14.32 1.30
CA GLY A 264 -22.04 14.76 1.59
C GLY A 264 -22.40 16.08 0.91
N LYS A 265 -23.70 16.40 0.89
CA LYS A 265 -24.21 17.64 0.28
C LYS A 265 -24.09 18.83 1.24
N SER A 266 -24.38 18.60 2.53
CA SER A 266 -24.22 19.58 3.61
C SER A 266 -22.97 19.29 4.45
N GLU A 267 -22.51 20.26 5.25
CA GLU A 267 -21.41 20.02 6.20
C GLU A 267 -21.79 18.99 7.27
N ALA A 268 -23.04 18.97 7.71
CA ALA A 268 -23.57 17.96 8.63
C ALA A 268 -23.46 16.54 8.03
N ASP A 269 -23.82 16.37 6.75
CA ASP A 269 -23.69 15.06 6.07
C ASP A 269 -22.23 14.58 6.02
N LYS A 270 -21.30 15.50 5.72
CA LYS A 270 -19.86 15.21 5.66
C LYS A 270 -19.34 14.83 7.04
N ASN A 271 -19.72 15.58 8.06
CA ASN A 271 -19.38 15.32 9.45
C ASN A 271 -19.88 13.95 9.91
N ALA A 272 -21.16 13.65 9.67
CA ALA A 272 -21.76 12.37 10.04
C ALA A 272 -21.06 11.18 9.35
N VAL A 273 -20.67 11.33 8.09
CA VAL A 273 -19.89 10.33 7.36
C VAL A 273 -18.52 10.11 8.02
N ILE A 274 -17.78 11.18 8.31
CA ILE A 274 -16.45 11.08 8.91
C ILE A 274 -16.51 10.51 10.32
N VAL A 275 -17.44 10.99 11.16
CA VAL A 275 -17.66 10.45 12.52
C VAL A 275 -17.98 8.96 12.47
N ARG A 276 -18.81 8.52 11.51
CA ARG A 276 -19.09 7.09 11.32
C ARG A 276 -17.84 6.30 10.96
N VAL A 277 -16.99 6.82 10.07
CA VAL A 277 -15.71 6.18 9.71
C VAL A 277 -14.81 6.05 10.94
N LEU A 278 -14.60 7.14 11.68
CA LEU A 278 -13.75 7.16 12.86
C LEU A 278 -14.25 6.22 13.96
N ARG A 279 -15.57 6.23 14.26
CA ARG A 279 -16.19 5.30 15.22
C ARG A 279 -15.99 3.85 14.81
N THR A 280 -16.12 3.54 13.52
CA THR A 280 -15.95 2.17 13.01
C THR A 280 -14.48 1.75 13.09
N LEU A 281 -13.54 2.63 12.74
CA LEU A 281 -12.10 2.36 12.90
C LEU A 281 -11.68 2.19 14.36
N ALA A 282 -12.31 2.91 15.29
CA ALA A 282 -12.03 2.82 16.73
C ALA A 282 -12.33 1.43 17.31
N THR A 283 -13.13 0.59 16.65
CA THR A 283 -13.42 -0.78 17.13
C THR A 283 -12.30 -1.78 16.83
N VAL A 284 -11.27 -1.38 16.08
CA VAL A 284 -10.18 -2.25 15.66
C VAL A 284 -8.91 -1.89 16.42
N ASP A 285 -8.38 -2.86 17.14
CA ASP A 285 -7.02 -2.80 17.69
C ASP A 285 -6.01 -3.05 16.57
N PHE A 286 -5.02 -2.16 16.42
CA PHE A 286 -3.96 -2.31 15.43
C PHE A 286 -2.81 -3.20 15.92
N GLU A 287 -2.82 -3.58 17.20
CA GLU A 287 -1.85 -4.50 17.80
C GLU A 287 -0.38 -4.06 17.55
N LEU A 288 -0.12 -2.74 17.61
CA LEU A 288 1.18 -2.14 17.25
C LEU A 288 2.38 -2.64 18.08
N ASN A 289 2.12 -3.32 19.20
CA ASN A 289 3.14 -3.96 20.04
C ASN A 289 3.64 -5.30 19.48
N ASP A 290 2.94 -5.89 18.50
CA ASP A 290 3.38 -7.12 17.83
C ASP A 290 4.13 -6.79 16.52
N PRO A 291 5.46 -6.98 16.46
CA PRO A 291 6.25 -6.69 15.26
C PRO A 291 5.96 -7.62 14.08
N THR A 292 5.15 -8.66 14.27
CA THR A 292 4.72 -9.58 13.21
C THR A 292 3.42 -9.15 12.52
N HIS A 293 2.71 -8.16 13.07
CA HIS A 293 1.49 -7.61 12.51
C HIS A 293 1.78 -6.32 11.75
N ASP A 294 1.53 -6.33 10.43
CA ASP A 294 1.63 -5.15 9.58
C ASP A 294 0.22 -4.66 9.22
N VAL A 295 -0.36 -3.85 10.11
CA VAL A 295 -1.72 -3.33 9.96
C VAL A 295 -1.90 -2.47 8.72
N LEU A 296 -0.88 -1.68 8.36
CA LEU A 296 -0.92 -0.79 7.20
C LEU A 296 -0.84 -1.61 5.90
N GLY A 297 0.07 -2.58 5.85
CA GLY A 297 0.18 -3.53 4.76
C GLY A 297 -1.09 -4.35 4.57
N ASP A 298 -1.66 -4.89 5.64
CA ASP A 298 -2.91 -5.66 5.61
C ASP A 298 -4.10 -4.81 5.12
N ALA A 299 -4.24 -3.57 5.60
CA ALA A 299 -5.26 -2.64 5.12
C ALA A 299 -5.07 -2.31 3.64
N TYR A 300 -3.86 -1.95 3.23
CA TYR A 300 -3.55 -1.56 1.85
C TYR A 300 -3.77 -2.71 0.87
N GLU A 301 -3.31 -3.91 1.21
CA GLU A 301 -3.52 -5.12 0.42
C GLU A 301 -5.01 -5.44 0.26
N TYR A 302 -5.77 -5.36 1.35
CA TYR A 302 -7.21 -5.56 1.30
C TYR A 302 -7.90 -4.53 0.39
N LEU A 303 -7.60 -3.25 0.58
CA LEU A 303 -8.21 -2.16 -0.20
C LEU A 303 -7.86 -2.30 -1.69
N ILE A 304 -6.60 -2.61 -2.04
CA ILE A 304 -6.24 -2.87 -3.42
C ILE A 304 -6.95 -4.11 -3.95
N ALA A 305 -6.98 -5.23 -3.23
CA ALA A 305 -7.67 -6.42 -3.69
C ALA A 305 -9.15 -6.14 -4.00
N GLN A 306 -9.81 -5.35 -3.16
CA GLN A 306 -11.21 -4.98 -3.33
C GLN A 306 -11.43 -4.01 -4.50
N PHE A 307 -10.56 -3.02 -4.70
CA PHE A 307 -10.76 -1.94 -5.68
C PHE A 307 -10.03 -2.15 -7.02
N ALA A 308 -8.94 -2.93 -7.06
CA ALA A 308 -8.26 -3.31 -8.30
C ALA A 308 -9.07 -4.28 -9.15
N SER A 309 -9.94 -5.08 -8.54
CA SER A 309 -10.88 -5.96 -9.26
C SER A 309 -11.82 -5.20 -10.20
N GLY A 310 -12.01 -3.89 -9.97
CA GLY A 310 -12.88 -3.01 -10.79
C GLY A 310 -12.19 -2.05 -11.73
N ALA A 311 -10.91 -1.75 -11.54
CA ALA A 311 -10.28 -0.62 -12.21
C ALA A 311 -9.92 -0.88 -13.68
N GLY A 312 -9.98 -2.12 -14.18
CA GLY A 312 -9.75 -2.42 -15.60
C GLY A 312 -8.42 -1.92 -16.16
N LYS A 313 -7.45 -1.57 -15.30
CA LYS A 313 -6.17 -1.00 -15.72
C LYS A 313 -5.35 -2.08 -16.41
N LYS A 314 -5.34 -2.03 -17.75
CA LYS A 314 -4.56 -2.93 -18.62
C LYS A 314 -3.08 -2.55 -18.69
N ALA A 315 -2.67 -1.45 -18.05
CA ALA A 315 -1.30 -0.97 -17.97
C ALA A 315 -1.12 -0.13 -16.68
N GLY A 316 0.02 -0.29 -16.00
CA GLY A 316 0.37 0.40 -14.75
C GLY A 316 1.20 -0.48 -13.80
N GLU A 317 1.58 0.08 -12.65
CA GLU A 317 2.21 -0.65 -11.55
C GLU A 317 1.15 -1.49 -10.81
N PHE A 318 1.47 -2.76 -10.53
CA PHE A 318 0.60 -3.67 -9.80
C PHE A 318 1.13 -3.83 -8.37
N TYR A 319 0.22 -4.01 -7.41
CA TYR A 319 0.59 -4.38 -6.05
C TYR A 319 1.32 -5.74 -6.05
N THR A 320 2.39 -5.82 -5.27
CA THR A 320 3.19 -7.04 -5.09
C THR A 320 2.78 -7.71 -3.78
N PRO A 321 2.18 -8.91 -3.81
CA PRO A 321 1.75 -9.62 -2.59
C PRO A 321 2.90 -9.81 -1.59
N GLN A 322 2.56 -9.84 -0.30
CA GLN A 322 3.54 -9.92 0.80
C GLN A 322 4.48 -11.12 0.67
N GLU A 323 3.99 -12.27 0.20
CA GLU A 323 4.81 -13.47 0.02
C GLU A 323 5.87 -13.28 -1.07
N VAL A 324 5.52 -12.56 -2.15
CA VAL A 324 6.45 -12.24 -3.23
C VAL A 324 7.51 -11.27 -2.74
N SER A 325 7.09 -10.19 -2.08
CA SER A 325 7.98 -9.19 -1.46
C SER A 325 8.93 -9.84 -0.45
N THR A 326 8.44 -10.78 0.37
CA THR A 326 9.25 -11.53 1.35
C THR A 326 10.31 -12.40 0.67
N VAL A 327 9.96 -13.11 -0.40
CA VAL A 327 10.92 -13.92 -1.16
C VAL A 327 11.99 -13.02 -1.78
N LEU A 328 11.59 -11.91 -2.39
CA LEU A 328 12.53 -10.94 -2.97
C LEU A 328 13.46 -10.36 -1.90
N ALA A 329 12.92 -9.90 -0.76
CA ALA A 329 13.72 -9.41 0.35
C ALA A 329 14.74 -10.45 0.84
N ARG A 330 14.33 -11.72 0.99
CA ARG A 330 15.24 -12.82 1.36
C ARG A 330 16.32 -13.08 0.30
N ILE A 331 15.98 -12.97 -0.98
CA ILE A 331 16.94 -13.09 -2.08
C ILE A 331 17.99 -11.96 -1.99
N VAL A 332 17.55 -10.71 -1.90
CA VAL A 332 18.43 -9.53 -1.88
C VAL A 332 19.32 -9.49 -0.63
N THR A 333 18.86 -10.04 0.49
CA THR A 333 19.61 -10.11 1.74
C THR A 333 20.46 -11.38 1.89
N THR A 334 20.36 -12.34 0.96
CA THR A 334 21.16 -13.58 1.03
C THR A 334 22.64 -13.26 0.95
N GLY A 335 23.42 -13.76 1.93
CA GLY A 335 24.88 -13.56 1.99
C GLY A 335 25.32 -12.20 2.56
N LYS A 336 24.39 -11.28 2.84
CA LYS A 336 24.72 -10.01 3.51
C LYS A 336 24.75 -10.20 5.03
N LYS A 337 25.90 -9.91 5.63
CA LYS A 337 26.12 -10.00 7.10
C LYS A 337 25.82 -8.69 7.84
N ARG A 338 25.68 -7.59 7.11
CA ARG A 338 25.28 -6.27 7.62
C ARG A 338 24.25 -5.69 6.66
N LEU A 339 23.10 -5.35 7.19
CA LEU A 339 22.15 -4.45 6.55
C LEU A 339 22.53 -3.05 7.02
N LYS A 340 22.76 -2.12 6.09
CA LYS A 340 22.75 -0.70 6.45
C LYS A 340 21.28 -0.32 6.59
N ASN A 341 20.90 0.23 7.74
CA ASN A 341 19.68 1.02 7.80
C ASN A 341 19.94 2.25 6.91
N VAL A 342 19.04 2.46 5.96
CA VAL A 342 18.96 3.72 5.20
C VAL A 342 18.06 4.62 6.01
#